data_AF-A0A523NBN2-F1
#
_entry.id   AF-A0A523NBN2-F1
#
_cell.length_a   1.000
_cell.length_b   1.000
_cell.length_c   1.000
_cell.angle_alpha   90.00
_cell.angle_beta   90.00
_cell.angle_gamma   90.00
#
_symmetry.space_group_name_H-M   'P 1'
#
loop_
_entity.id
_entity.type
_entity.pdbx_description
1 polymer ?
#
loop_
_entity_poly.entity_id
_entity_poly.type
_entity_poly.pdbx_seq_one_letter_code
_entity_poly.pdbx_strand_id
1 'polypeptide(L)'
;MNKNKPIGVFDSGIGGLTVVKRFAANLPNENIIYFGDTARVPYGSKSNSTVIEYSIQNTNFLLKRNVKAIVVACNTASSVAISAL
;
A
#
# COMPACT_ATOMS: atom_id res chain seq x y z
N MET A 1 5.95 -3.60 19.82
CA MET A 1 5.55 -2.70 18.73
C MET A 1 5.26 -1.32 19.29
N ASN A 2 5.83 -0.25 18.71
CA ASN A 2 5.48 1.12 19.09
C ASN A 2 4.08 1.43 18.55
N LYS A 3 3.10 1.59 19.46
CA LYS A 3 1.69 1.81 19.10
C LYS A 3 1.46 3.10 18.30
N ASN A 4 2.35 4.08 18.42
CA ASN A 4 2.16 5.41 17.83
C ASN A 4 2.68 5.52 16.38
N LYS A 5 3.37 4.49 15.88
CA LYS A 5 3.81 4.46 14.47
C LYS A 5 2.61 4.32 13.53
N PRO A 6 2.61 4.97 12.37
CA PRO A 6 1.50 4.92 11.42
C PRO A 6 1.39 3.57 10.71
N ILE A 7 0.21 3.28 10.16
CA ILE A 7 -0.02 2.20 9.21
C ILE A 7 0.24 2.77 7.80
N GLY A 8 1.12 2.12 7.04
CA GLY A 8 1.32 2.42 5.63
C GLY A 8 0.27 1.74 4.79
N VAL A 9 -0.30 2.44 3.80
CA VAL A 9 -1.22 1.88 2.82
C VAL A 9 -0.69 2.25 1.45
N PHE A 10 -0.54 1.31 0.53
CA PHE A 10 -0.25 1.65 -0.86
C PHE A 10 -1.26 1.06 -1.84
N ASP A 11 -1.44 1.77 -2.95
CA ASP A 11 -2.25 1.35 -4.10
C ASP A 11 -1.56 1.78 -5.40
N SER A 12 -1.96 1.16 -6.52
CA SER A 12 -1.54 1.56 -7.87
C SER A 12 -2.04 2.94 -8.29
N GLY A 13 -2.97 3.54 -7.54
CA GLY A 13 -3.53 4.85 -7.83
C GLY A 13 -4.31 5.41 -6.64
N ILE A 14 -5.55 5.84 -6.89
CA ILE A 14 -6.42 6.46 -5.88
C ILE A 14 -7.54 5.54 -5.36
N GLY A 15 -7.73 4.36 -5.96
CA GLY A 15 -8.82 3.44 -5.61
C GLY A 15 -8.72 2.93 -4.16
N GLY A 16 -7.48 2.78 -3.66
CA GLY A 16 -7.17 2.39 -2.30
C GLY A 16 -7.65 3.36 -1.22
N LEU A 17 -8.05 4.60 -1.57
CA LEU A 17 -8.68 5.51 -0.62
C LEU A 17 -10.01 4.96 -0.06
N THR A 18 -10.67 4.05 -0.78
CA THR A 18 -11.84 3.33 -0.26
C THR A 18 -11.49 2.43 0.93
N VAL A 19 -10.31 1.80 0.91
CA VAL A 19 -9.76 1.01 2.02
C VAL A 19 -9.40 1.93 3.19
N VAL A 20 -8.74 3.05 2.90
CA VAL A 20 -8.41 4.08 3.93
C VAL A 20 -9.67 4.58 4.62
N LYS A 21 -10.74 4.88 3.87
CA LYS A 21 -12.03 5.30 4.44
C LYS A 21 -12.59 4.29 5.42
N ARG A 22 -12.48 2.99 5.12
CA ARG A 22 -12.91 1.92 6.04
C ARG A 22 -11.97 1.78 7.24
N PHE A 23 -10.67 1.92 7.04
CA PHE A 23 -9.70 1.94 8.13
C PHE A 23 -9.99 3.08 9.12
N ALA A 24 -10.14 4.31 8.64
CA ALA A 24 -10.43 5.47 9.48
C ALA A 24 -11.73 5.31 10.28
N ALA A 25 -12.75 4.64 9.71
CA ALA A 25 -14.01 4.38 10.40
C ALA A 25 -13.90 3.31 11.51
N ASN A 26 -13.08 2.27 11.32
CA ASN A 26 -12.97 1.14 12.26
C ASN A 26 -11.81 1.28 13.24
N LEU A 27 -10.79 2.05 12.88
CA LEU A 27 -9.56 2.27 13.63
C LEU A 27 -9.30 3.79 13.76
N PRO A 28 -10.18 4.55 14.43
CA PRO A 28 -10.14 6.02 14.44
C PRO A 28 -8.89 6.61 15.11
N ASN A 29 -8.19 5.79 15.91
CA ASN A 29 -6.97 6.21 16.64
C ASN A 29 -5.67 5.87 15.88
N GLU A 30 -5.78 5.32 14.66
CA GLU A 30 -4.63 4.93 13.86
C GLU A 30 -4.23 6.03 12.88
N ASN A 31 -2.94 6.40 12.88
CA ASN A 31 -2.38 7.28 11.87
C ASN A 31 -2.11 6.50 10.59
N ILE A 32 -2.48 7.05 9.43
CA ILE A 32 -2.35 6.38 8.13
C ILE A 32 -1.45 7.20 7.22
N ILE A 33 -0.46 6.56 6.60
CA ILE A 33 0.30 7.10 5.48
C ILE A 33 -0.16 6.39 4.21
N TYR A 34 -0.83 7.11 3.32
CA TYR A 34 -1.24 6.59 2.02
C TYR A 34 -0.21 6.93 0.93
N PHE A 35 0.15 5.94 0.13
CA PHE A 35 0.99 6.08 -1.06
C PHE A 35 0.26 5.56 -2.30
N GLY A 36 -0.21 6.48 -3.14
CA GLY A 36 -0.83 6.14 -4.43
C GLY A 36 0.19 6.25 -5.56
N ASP A 37 0.48 5.14 -6.22
CA ASP A 37 1.48 5.08 -7.30
C ASP A 37 0.94 5.51 -8.67
N THR A 38 0.37 6.71 -8.71
CA THR A 38 -0.36 7.22 -9.86
C THR A 38 0.50 7.42 -11.11
N ALA A 39 1.82 7.56 -10.95
CA ALA A 39 2.75 7.68 -12.08
C ALA A 39 2.86 6.39 -12.92
N ARG A 40 2.47 5.23 -12.35
CA ARG A 40 2.62 3.91 -12.97
C ARG A 40 1.29 3.17 -13.16
N VAL A 41 0.17 3.87 -12.96
CA VAL A 41 -1.18 3.34 -13.17
C VAL A 41 -1.44 3.05 -14.66
N PRO A 42 -2.26 2.04 -15.02
CA PRO A 42 -2.78 0.97 -14.18
C PRO A 42 -1.80 -0.22 -14.07
N TYR A 43 -1.79 -0.87 -12.91
CA TYR A 43 -1.01 -2.10 -12.69
C TYR A 43 -1.57 -3.28 -13.48
N GLY A 44 -2.88 -3.34 -13.71
CA GLY A 44 -3.53 -4.45 -14.39
C GLY A 44 -3.06 -4.72 -15.82
N SER A 45 -2.42 -3.74 -16.48
CA SER A 45 -1.85 -3.90 -17.83
C SER A 45 -0.35 -4.22 -17.83
N LYS A 46 0.28 -4.37 -16.66
CA LYS A 46 1.71 -4.66 -16.53
C LYS A 46 1.95 -6.15 -16.35
N SER A 47 3.17 -6.60 -16.64
CA SER A 47 3.58 -7.97 -16.37
C SER A 47 3.68 -8.22 -14.86
N ASN A 48 3.60 -9.48 -14.46
CA ASN A 48 3.73 -9.86 -13.06
C ASN A 48 5.06 -9.40 -12.44
N SER A 49 6.17 -9.51 -13.19
CA SER A 49 7.48 -9.04 -12.74
C SER A 49 7.50 -7.54 -12.47
N THR A 50 6.91 -6.74 -13.35
CA THR A 50 6.80 -5.29 -13.16
C THR A 50 5.94 -4.94 -11.94
N VAL A 51 4.81 -5.62 -11.74
CA VAL A 51 3.95 -5.40 -10.56
C VAL A 51 4.69 -5.75 -9.27
N ILE A 52 5.45 -6.84 -9.24
CA ILE A 52 6.29 -7.23 -8.09
C ILE A 52 7.33 -6.14 -7.81
N GLU A 53 8.07 -5.71 -8.82
CA GLU A 53 9.09 -4.67 -8.68
C GLU A 53 8.52 -3.37 -8.12
N TYR A 54 7.42 -2.87 -8.70
CA TYR A 54 6.78 -1.65 -8.21
C TYR A 54 6.25 -1.81 -6.79
N SER A 55 5.68 -2.97 -6.46
CA SER A 55 5.19 -3.27 -5.10
C SER A 55 6.33 -3.25 -4.08
N ILE A 56 7.49 -3.83 -4.41
CA ILE A 56 8.70 -3.78 -3.56
C ILE A 56 9.16 -2.34 -3.36
N GLN A 57 9.21 -1.53 -4.42
CA GLN A 57 9.59 -0.12 -4.33
C GLN A 57 8.63 0.68 -3.44
N ASN A 58 7.32 0.43 -3.56
CA ASN A 58 6.29 1.11 -2.78
C ASN A 58 6.35 0.70 -1.30
N THR A 59 6.55 -0.58 -1.02
CA THR A 59 6.79 -1.11 0.34
C THR A 59 8.04 -0.48 0.95
N ASN A 60 9.15 -0.44 0.22
CA ASN A 60 10.39 0.20 0.67
C ASN A 60 10.22 1.70 0.96
N PHE A 61 9.43 2.40 0.15
CA PHE A 61 9.07 3.80 0.42
C PHE A 61 8.35 3.94 1.76
N LEU A 62 7.36 3.09 2.05
CA LEU A 62 6.62 3.12 3.32
C LEU A 62 7.47 2.71 4.52
N LEU A 63 8.36 1.72 4.37
CA LEU A 63 9.30 1.32 5.42
C LEU A 63 10.20 2.50 5.85
N LYS A 64 10.66 3.32 4.90
CA LYS A 64 11.43 4.55 5.18
C LYS A 64 10.61 5.62 5.92
N ARG A 65 9.28 5.54 5.90
CA ARG A 65 8.37 6.39 6.70
C ARG A 65 8.13 5.84 8.11
N ASN A 66 8.83 4.79 8.52
CA ASN A 66 8.78 4.23 9.87
C ASN A 66 7.38 3.74 10.29
N VAL A 67 6.66 3.11 9.35
CA VAL A 67 5.34 2.51 9.58
C VAL A 67 5.45 1.24 10.45
N LYS A 68 4.40 0.90 11.21
CA LYS A 68 4.33 -0.35 11.99
C LYS A 68 3.74 -1.54 11.24
N ALA A 69 3.00 -1.27 10.18
CA ALA A 69 2.36 -2.25 9.32
C ALA A 69 2.18 -1.65 7.93
N ILE A 70 2.10 -2.49 6.91
CA ILE A 70 1.82 -2.10 5.52
C ILE A 70 0.60 -2.86 5.02
N VAL A 71 -0.33 -2.12 4.40
CA VAL A 71 -1.54 -2.65 3.77
C VAL A 71 -1.40 -2.45 2.27
N VAL A 72 -1.53 -3.55 1.52
CA VAL A 72 -1.61 -3.53 0.06
C VAL A 72 -3.08 -3.35 -0.33
N ALA A 73 -3.47 -2.14 -0.73
CA ALA A 73 -4.85 -1.81 -1.08
C ALA A 73 -5.18 -2.02 -2.57
N CYS A 74 -4.17 -2.28 -3.41
CA CYS A 74 -4.36 -2.62 -4.81
C CYS A 74 -4.63 -4.12 -4.98
N ASN A 75 -5.78 -4.52 -5.51
CA ASN A 75 -6.10 -5.93 -5.75
C ASN A 75 -5.05 -6.63 -6.63
N THR A 76 -4.59 -5.98 -7.71
CA THR A 76 -3.57 -6.53 -8.61
C THR A 76 -2.24 -6.76 -7.89
N ALA A 77 -1.81 -5.81 -7.05
CA ALA A 77 -0.59 -5.98 -6.27
C ALA A 77 -0.76 -7.09 -5.23
N SER A 78 -1.90 -7.16 -4.55
CA SER A 78 -2.20 -8.21 -3.58
C SER A 78 -2.23 -9.60 -4.20
N SER A 79 -2.75 -9.76 -5.42
CA SER A 79 -2.79 -11.07 -6.09
C SER A 79 -1.44 -11.52 -6.64
N VAL A 80 -0.56 -10.59 -7.01
CA VAL A 80 0.68 -10.90 -7.75
C VAL A 80 1.93 -10.81 -6.87
N ALA A 81 1.99 -9.85 -5.95
CA ALA A 81 3.23 -9.47 -5.27
C ALA A 81 3.29 -9.89 -3.80
N ILE A 82 2.19 -10.33 -3.17
CA ILE A 82 2.14 -10.53 -1.71
C ILE A 82 3.20 -11.50 -1.18
N SER A 83 3.51 -12.58 -1.94
CA SER A 83 4.52 -13.56 -1.53
C SER A 83 5.97 -13.06 -1.64
N ALA A 84 6.19 -11.89 -2.23
CA ALA A 84 7.50 -11.29 -2.46
C ALA A 84 7.75 -10.01 -1.63
N LEU A 85 6.81 -9.61 -0.77
CA LEU A 85 6.88 -8.43 0.11
C LEU A 85 7.24 -8.81 1.54
#